data_AF-A0A940M639-F1
#
_entry.id   AF-A0A940M639-F1
#
_cell.length_a   1.000
_cell.length_b   1.000
_cell.length_c   1.000
_cell.angle_alpha   90.00
_cell.angle_beta   90.00
_cell.angle_gamma   90.00
#
_symmetry.space_group_name_H-M   'P 1'
#
loop_
_entity.id
_entity.type
_entity.pdbx_description
1 polymer ?
#
loop_
_entity_poly.entity_id
_entity_poly.type
_entity_poly.pdbx_seq_one_letter_code
_entity_poly.pdbx_strand_id
1 'polypeptide(L)'
;HRLEQHRARGLAQKVAEIEDKEGRKLGGKARKRLKDDLLHELLPRAFVKSSRTDAMLDLEHGFLAVDTSSRKSGEAVASEIRRALGSFPAIPPNAEVAPRSILTGWIAGEPLPEGLSLGEECELKDAMDGGAVVKAQHQELLSDEIAKHLEVGKQVTKLALNLDDHVSFVLGEDLVVRKLKFLEGAVDQLESTERDDLRQELDARFALLAGEVRRLFLVLESALKLSKAEG
;
A
#
# COMPACT_ATOMS: atom_id res chain seq x y z
N HIS A 1 1.92 -8.74 -16.10
CA HIS A 1 2.70 -9.99 -15.91
C HIS A 1 2.60 -11.00 -17.07
N ARG A 2 1.59 -11.90 -17.19
CA ARG A 2 1.57 -12.93 -18.28
C ARG A 2 1.52 -12.35 -19.70
N LEU A 3 0.74 -11.29 -19.93
CA LEU A 3 0.66 -10.58 -21.23
C LEU A 3 1.96 -9.85 -21.59
N GLU A 4 2.62 -9.21 -20.62
CA GLU A 4 3.92 -8.56 -20.85
C GLU A 4 5.03 -9.58 -21.12
N GLN A 5 5.00 -10.72 -20.42
CA GLN A 5 5.90 -11.84 -20.71
C GLN A 5 5.65 -12.42 -22.11
N HIS A 6 4.38 -12.54 -22.53
CA HIS A 6 4.03 -12.99 -23.88
C HIS A 6 4.45 -11.98 -24.97
N ARG A 7 4.32 -10.68 -24.69
CA ARG A 7 4.79 -9.59 -25.57
C ARG A 7 6.32 -9.57 -25.69
N ALA A 8 7.02 -9.68 -24.57
CA ALA A 8 8.49 -9.71 -24.54
C ALA A 8 9.04 -10.94 -25.28
N ARG A 9 8.40 -12.11 -25.10
CA ARG A 9 8.73 -13.34 -25.84
C ARG A 9 8.45 -13.21 -27.34
N GLY A 10 7.29 -12.70 -27.73
CA GLY A 10 6.93 -12.51 -29.14
C GLY A 10 7.84 -11.53 -29.88
N LEU A 11 8.25 -10.44 -29.21
CA LEU A 11 9.23 -9.51 -29.77
C LEU A 11 10.62 -10.13 -29.89
N ALA A 12 11.08 -10.84 -28.85
CA ALA A 12 12.38 -11.51 -28.87
C ALA A 12 12.46 -12.57 -29.99
N GLN A 13 11.38 -13.33 -30.20
CA GLN A 13 11.29 -14.32 -31.26
C GLN A 13 11.33 -13.68 -32.67
N LYS A 14 10.50 -12.65 -32.93
CA LYS A 14 10.52 -11.94 -34.23
C LYS A 14 11.88 -11.27 -34.49
N VAL A 15 12.55 -10.75 -33.45
CA VAL A 15 13.89 -10.17 -33.60
C VAL A 15 14.92 -11.25 -33.94
N ALA A 16 14.92 -12.39 -33.24
CA ALA A 16 15.85 -13.49 -33.51
C ALA A 16 15.67 -14.05 -34.94
N GLU A 17 14.43 -14.26 -35.39
CA GLU A 17 14.14 -14.76 -36.74
C GLU A 17 14.65 -13.83 -37.86
N ILE A 18 14.63 -12.51 -37.63
CA ILE A 18 15.14 -11.54 -38.61
C ILE A 18 16.67 -11.44 -38.54
N GLU A 19 17.26 -11.50 -37.35
CA GLU A 19 18.72 -11.47 -37.18
C GLU A 19 19.39 -12.72 -37.76
N ASP A 20 18.77 -13.90 -37.61
CA ASP A 20 19.22 -15.15 -38.21
C ASP A 20 19.12 -15.13 -39.75
N LYS A 21 18.10 -14.47 -40.31
CA LYS A 21 17.92 -14.33 -41.76
C LYS A 21 18.84 -13.29 -42.40
N GLU A 22 19.09 -12.17 -41.72
CA GLU A 22 19.93 -11.09 -42.25
C GLU A 22 21.42 -11.21 -41.87
N GLY A 23 21.78 -12.15 -40.98
CA GLY A 23 23.16 -12.35 -40.52
C GLY A 23 23.73 -11.17 -39.73
N ARG A 24 22.88 -10.27 -39.24
CA ARG A 24 23.27 -9.04 -38.51
C ARG A 24 22.25 -8.67 -37.45
N LYS A 25 22.70 -7.94 -36.43
CA LYS A 25 21.82 -7.42 -35.37
C LYS A 25 20.92 -6.30 -35.87
N LEU A 26 19.66 -6.31 -35.47
CA LEU A 26 18.67 -5.28 -35.73
C LEU A 26 18.97 -4.01 -34.93
N GLY A 27 19.04 -2.87 -35.62
CA GLY A 27 19.20 -1.55 -35.00
C GLY A 27 17.98 -1.13 -34.16
N GLY A 28 18.20 -0.23 -33.18
CA GLY A 28 17.16 0.19 -32.22
C GLY A 28 15.88 0.74 -32.86
N LYS A 29 15.99 1.47 -33.98
CA LYS A 29 14.84 2.01 -34.72
C LYS A 29 13.98 0.91 -35.35
N ALA A 30 14.59 -0.15 -35.86
CA ALA A 30 13.88 -1.29 -36.43
C ALA A 30 13.19 -2.13 -35.34
N ARG A 31 13.87 -2.36 -34.20
CA ARG A 31 13.28 -3.02 -33.03
C ARG A 31 12.08 -2.26 -32.47
N LYS A 32 12.14 -0.92 -32.43
CA LYS A 32 11.02 -0.09 -31.99
C LYS A 32 9.80 -0.22 -32.90
N ARG A 33 10.00 -0.18 -34.23
CA ARG A 33 8.92 -0.41 -35.20
C ARG A 33 8.28 -1.79 -35.03
N LEU A 34 9.09 -2.85 -34.95
CA LEU A 34 8.62 -4.22 -34.69
C LEU A 34 7.80 -4.32 -33.40
N LYS A 35 8.20 -3.60 -32.36
CA LYS A 35 7.46 -3.53 -31.09
C LYS A 35 6.11 -2.83 -31.26
N ASP A 36 6.06 -1.72 -31.99
CA ASP A 36 4.83 -0.95 -32.23
C ASP A 36 3.85 -1.73 -33.13
N ASP A 37 4.35 -2.41 -34.17
CA ASP A 37 3.55 -3.27 -35.05
C ASP A 37 2.96 -4.47 -34.28
N LEU A 38 3.77 -5.12 -33.45
CA LEU A 38 3.32 -6.20 -32.57
C LEU A 38 2.29 -5.69 -31.56
N LEU A 39 2.43 -4.45 -31.07
CA LEU A 39 1.44 -3.85 -30.17
C LEU A 39 0.10 -3.66 -30.88
N HIS A 40 0.10 -3.15 -32.11
CA HIS A 40 -1.11 -2.97 -32.91
C HIS A 40 -1.79 -4.31 -33.23
N GLU A 41 -1.00 -5.33 -33.56
CA GLU A 41 -1.48 -6.70 -33.84
C GLU A 41 -2.10 -7.38 -32.59
N LEU A 42 -1.48 -7.18 -31.42
CA LEU A 42 -1.90 -7.83 -30.17
C LEU A 42 -2.96 -7.06 -29.39
N LEU A 43 -3.18 -5.76 -29.68
CA LEU A 43 -4.14 -4.93 -28.95
C LEU A 43 -5.59 -5.44 -29.04
N PRO A 44 -6.13 -5.83 -30.21
CA PRO A 44 -7.49 -6.38 -30.31
C PRO A 44 -7.66 -7.73 -29.61
N ARG A 45 -6.57 -8.47 -29.41
CA ARG A 45 -6.54 -9.78 -28.75
C ARG A 45 -6.18 -9.68 -27.27
N ALA A 46 -5.94 -8.47 -26.76
CA ALA A 46 -5.58 -8.27 -25.38
C ALA A 46 -6.82 -8.48 -24.50
N PHE A 47 -6.73 -9.42 -23.57
CA PHE A 47 -7.73 -9.54 -22.52
C PHE A 47 -7.78 -8.24 -21.71
N VAL A 48 -8.98 -7.68 -21.56
CA VAL A 48 -9.21 -6.54 -20.67
C VAL A 48 -9.08 -7.04 -19.24
N LYS A 49 -8.13 -6.47 -18.50
CA LYS A 49 -8.05 -6.66 -17.05
C LYS A 49 -8.77 -5.48 -16.39
N SER A 50 -10.02 -5.67 -15.98
CA SER A 50 -10.71 -4.71 -15.14
C SER A 50 -10.09 -4.73 -13.74
N SER A 51 -9.83 -3.55 -13.18
CA SER A 51 -9.47 -3.36 -11.78
C SER A 51 -10.41 -2.32 -11.17
N ARG A 52 -10.77 -2.54 -9.92
CA ARG A 52 -11.50 -1.59 -9.09
C ARG A 52 -10.58 -1.15 -7.95
N THR A 53 -10.60 0.14 -7.62
CA THR A 53 -9.92 0.70 -6.47
C THR A 53 -10.93 1.58 -5.76
N ASP A 54 -11.32 1.16 -4.57
CA ASP A 54 -12.27 1.91 -3.75
C ASP A 54 -11.54 3.02 -3.00
N ALA A 55 -12.27 4.09 -2.72
CA ALA A 55 -11.75 5.23 -1.97
C ALA A 55 -12.84 5.87 -1.12
N MET A 56 -12.44 6.41 0.02
CA MET A 56 -13.29 7.09 0.98
C MET A 56 -12.79 8.51 1.21
N LEU A 57 -13.69 9.48 1.16
CA LEU A 57 -13.43 10.88 1.52
C LEU A 57 -14.03 11.17 2.89
N ASP A 58 -13.18 11.54 3.84
CA ASP A 58 -13.62 12.11 5.11
C ASP A 58 -13.48 13.63 5.03
N LEU A 59 -14.61 14.32 4.82
CA LEU A 59 -14.64 15.77 4.65
C LEU A 59 -14.50 16.53 5.98
N GLU A 60 -14.78 15.87 7.10
CA GLU A 60 -14.71 16.46 8.43
C GLU A 60 -13.25 16.56 8.87
N HIS A 61 -12.45 15.53 8.58
CA HIS A 61 -11.03 15.46 8.95
C HIS A 61 -10.09 15.77 7.77
N GLY A 62 -10.62 15.90 6.56
CA GLY A 62 -9.89 16.39 5.40
C GLY A 62 -8.93 15.39 4.75
N PHE A 63 -9.24 14.08 4.79
CA PHE A 63 -8.41 13.06 4.17
C PHE A 63 -9.14 12.22 3.12
N LEU A 64 -8.36 11.68 2.18
CA LEU A 64 -8.77 10.68 1.19
C LEU A 64 -8.06 9.37 1.52
N ALA A 65 -8.80 8.35 1.92
CA ALA A 65 -8.30 6.99 2.03
C ALA A 65 -8.51 6.26 0.70
N VAL A 66 -7.46 5.65 0.15
CA VAL A 66 -7.54 4.85 -1.08
C VAL A 66 -7.16 3.41 -0.75
N ASP A 67 -8.00 2.45 -1.12
CA ASP A 67 -7.77 1.02 -0.87
C ASP A 67 -6.69 0.47 -1.82
N THR A 68 -5.45 0.85 -1.54
CA THR A 68 -4.28 0.40 -2.29
C THR A 68 -3.00 0.56 -1.50
N SER A 69 -2.12 -0.43 -1.64
CA SER A 69 -0.74 -0.36 -1.13
C SER A 69 0.21 0.37 -2.08
N SER A 70 -0.24 0.71 -3.29
CA SER A 70 0.56 1.33 -4.35
C SER A 70 0.36 2.84 -4.40
N ARG A 71 1.42 3.60 -4.10
CA ARG A 71 1.42 5.07 -4.20
C ARG A 71 0.93 5.56 -5.57
N LYS A 72 1.41 4.94 -6.65
CA LYS A 72 0.99 5.24 -8.02
C LYS A 72 -0.53 5.08 -8.23
N SER A 73 -1.11 4.01 -7.67
CA SER A 73 -2.55 3.77 -7.76
C SER A 73 -3.33 4.80 -6.92
N GLY A 74 -2.83 5.16 -5.74
CA GLY A 74 -3.42 6.22 -4.90
C GLY A 74 -3.44 7.58 -5.59
N GLU A 75 -2.31 7.97 -6.17
CA GLU A 75 -2.18 9.21 -6.95
C GLU A 75 -3.09 9.23 -8.18
N ALA A 76 -3.27 8.09 -8.85
CA ALA A 76 -4.18 7.97 -9.98
C ALA A 76 -5.64 8.22 -9.57
N VAL A 77 -6.09 7.68 -8.42
CA VAL A 77 -7.44 7.94 -7.89
C VAL A 77 -7.62 9.42 -7.56
N ALA A 78 -6.68 10.04 -6.85
CA ALA A 78 -6.73 11.47 -6.55
C ALA A 78 -6.75 12.34 -7.83
N SER A 79 -6.05 11.91 -8.88
CA SER A 79 -6.03 12.59 -10.18
C SER A 79 -7.37 12.49 -10.91
N GLU A 80 -8.03 11.33 -10.89
CA GLU A 80 -9.37 11.19 -11.47
C GLU A 80 -10.41 12.00 -10.71
N ILE A 81 -10.33 12.07 -9.37
CA ILE A 81 -11.19 12.97 -8.57
C ILE A 81 -10.95 14.42 -8.97
N ARG A 82 -9.69 14.86 -9.07
CA ARG A 82 -9.33 16.21 -9.52
C ARG A 82 -9.91 16.52 -10.90
N ARG A 83 -9.83 15.57 -11.82
CA ARG A 83 -10.38 15.70 -13.18
C ARG A 83 -11.90 15.83 -13.17
N ALA A 84 -12.59 15.06 -12.34
CA ALA A 84 -14.05 15.11 -12.23
C ALA A 84 -14.56 16.41 -11.58
N LEU A 85 -13.82 16.93 -10.59
CA LEU A 85 -14.21 18.12 -9.83
C LEU A 85 -13.59 19.44 -10.34
N GLY A 86 -12.66 19.38 -11.29
CA GLY A 86 -11.86 20.51 -11.77
C GLY A 86 -10.68 20.86 -10.84
N SER A 87 -10.89 20.83 -9.52
CA SER A 87 -9.85 21.04 -8.51
C SER A 87 -9.97 20.03 -7.37
N PHE A 88 -8.83 19.54 -6.88
CA PHE A 88 -8.74 18.67 -5.71
C PHE A 88 -7.32 18.79 -5.11
N PRO A 89 -7.12 19.64 -4.10
CA PRO A 89 -5.81 19.94 -3.52
C PRO A 89 -5.35 18.86 -2.52
N ALA A 90 -5.40 17.60 -2.92
CA ALA A 90 -4.87 16.50 -2.13
C ALA A 90 -3.38 16.31 -2.39
N ILE A 91 -2.62 16.19 -1.29
CA ILE A 91 -1.21 15.82 -1.28
C ILE A 91 -1.03 14.51 -0.48
N PRO A 92 -0.02 13.68 -0.81
CA PRO A 92 0.31 12.53 0.01
C PRO A 92 0.67 12.96 1.45
N PRO A 93 0.36 12.13 2.47
CA PRO A 93 0.75 12.42 3.84
C PRO A 93 2.29 12.50 3.93
N ASN A 94 2.76 13.43 4.75
CA ASN A 94 4.16 13.62 5.06
C ASN A 94 4.30 13.71 6.58
N ALA A 95 5.26 12.99 7.15
CA ALA A 95 5.54 13.02 8.59
C ALA A 95 6.64 14.04 8.88
N GLU A 96 6.44 14.89 9.89
CA GLU A 96 7.47 15.85 10.33
C GLU A 96 8.66 15.17 11.01
N VAL A 97 8.46 13.93 11.47
CA VAL A 97 9.47 13.08 12.11
C VAL A 97 9.70 11.85 11.23
N ALA A 98 10.92 11.33 11.20
CA ALA A 98 11.24 10.13 10.46
C ALA A 98 10.39 8.93 10.94
N PRO A 99 9.48 8.37 10.10
CA PRO A 99 8.61 7.28 10.52
C PRO A 99 9.40 6.06 11.01
N ARG A 100 10.53 5.77 10.35
CA ARG A 100 11.46 4.71 10.74
C ARG A 100 11.92 4.85 12.20
N SER A 101 12.20 6.07 12.67
CA SER A 101 12.60 6.32 14.06
C SER A 101 11.46 6.01 15.03
N ILE A 102 10.25 6.46 14.71
CA ILE A 102 9.06 6.22 15.54
C ILE A 102 8.75 4.71 15.63
N LEU A 103 8.71 4.02 14.49
CA LEU A 103 8.46 2.58 14.46
C LEU A 103 9.52 1.78 15.23
N THR A 104 10.78 2.22 15.15
CA THR A 104 11.88 1.60 15.90
C THR A 104 11.73 1.84 17.41
N GLY A 105 11.34 3.07 17.80
CA GLY A 105 11.07 3.43 19.19
C GLY A 105 9.99 2.55 19.82
N TRP A 106 8.88 2.32 19.12
CA TRP A 106 7.79 1.47 19.63
C TRP A 106 8.21 0.03 19.91
N ILE A 107 9.00 -0.58 19.04
CA ILE A 107 9.53 -1.94 19.31
C ILE A 107 10.60 -1.92 20.40
N ALA A 108 11.36 -0.82 20.52
CA ALA A 108 12.36 -0.65 21.59
C ALA A 108 11.75 -0.36 22.97
N GLY A 109 10.41 -0.29 23.08
CA GLY A 109 9.69 -0.10 24.34
C GLY A 109 9.29 1.35 24.64
N GLU A 110 9.41 2.27 23.68
CA GLU A 110 8.78 3.59 23.83
C GLU A 110 7.25 3.45 23.92
N PRO A 111 6.57 4.31 24.68
CA PRO A 111 5.12 4.27 24.79
C PRO A 111 4.44 4.33 23.43
N LEU A 112 3.57 3.37 23.15
CA LEU A 112 2.69 3.44 22.00
C LEU A 112 1.56 4.46 22.27
N PRO A 113 1.02 5.08 21.20
CA PRO A 113 -0.24 5.84 21.30
C PRO A 113 -1.35 5.01 21.93
N GLU A 114 -2.29 5.68 22.59
CA GLU A 114 -3.45 5.02 23.19
C GLU A 114 -4.19 4.15 22.17
N GLY A 115 -4.57 2.95 22.61
CA GLY A 115 -5.23 1.93 21.78
C GLY A 115 -4.31 1.13 20.85
N LEU A 116 -3.08 1.56 20.61
CA LEU A 116 -2.14 0.79 19.79
C LEU A 116 -1.38 -0.26 20.61
N SER A 117 -1.30 -1.46 20.04
CA SER A 117 -0.45 -2.54 20.53
C SER A 117 0.37 -3.15 19.38
N LEU A 118 1.49 -3.79 19.73
CA LEU A 118 2.35 -4.47 18.75
C LEU A 118 1.66 -5.75 18.26
N GLY A 119 1.71 -5.97 16.94
CA GLY A 119 1.39 -7.26 16.34
C GLY A 119 2.58 -8.22 16.36
N GLU A 120 2.57 -9.20 15.46
CA GLU A 120 3.58 -10.28 15.41
C GLU A 120 4.42 -10.27 14.12
N GLU A 121 4.49 -9.13 13.41
CA GLU A 121 5.25 -9.00 12.17
C GLU A 121 6.03 -7.69 12.12
N CYS A 122 7.30 -7.76 11.72
CA CYS A 122 8.10 -6.58 11.44
C CYS A 122 9.13 -6.82 10.31
N GLU A 123 9.57 -5.74 9.67
CA GLU A 123 10.67 -5.73 8.71
C GLU A 123 11.75 -4.76 9.21
N LEU A 124 12.92 -5.27 9.57
CA LEU A 124 14.07 -4.47 9.99
C LEU A 124 15.11 -4.38 8.87
N LYS A 125 15.74 -3.21 8.71
CA LYS A 125 16.81 -2.98 7.74
C LYS A 125 17.98 -2.26 8.36
N ASP A 126 19.16 -2.52 7.84
CA ASP A 126 20.31 -1.67 8.12
C ASP A 126 20.07 -0.23 7.64
N ALA A 127 20.75 0.72 8.28
CA ALA A 127 20.66 2.14 7.91
C ALA A 127 21.19 2.43 6.50
N MET A 128 22.11 1.60 5.98
CA MET A 128 22.66 1.76 4.63
C MET A 128 21.77 1.12 3.56
N ASP A 129 21.59 1.82 2.45
CA ASP A 129 20.87 1.29 1.28
C ASP A 129 21.54 0.02 0.74
N GLY A 130 20.72 -1.01 0.49
CA GLY A 130 21.19 -2.33 0.07
C GLY A 130 21.74 -3.21 1.20
N GLY A 131 21.64 -2.77 2.45
CA GLY A 131 22.01 -3.54 3.64
C GLY A 131 21.09 -4.74 3.91
N ALA A 132 21.38 -5.48 4.98
CA ALA A 132 20.66 -6.68 5.33
C ALA A 132 19.21 -6.36 5.74
N VAL A 133 18.29 -7.23 5.33
CA VAL A 133 16.87 -7.16 5.66
C VAL A 133 16.49 -8.37 6.50
N VAL A 134 15.91 -8.11 7.66
CA VAL A 134 15.33 -9.14 8.53
C VAL A 134 13.82 -9.01 8.48
N LYS A 135 13.13 -10.12 8.30
CA LYS A 135 11.66 -10.18 8.34
C LYS A 135 11.26 -11.20 9.38
N ALA A 136 10.50 -10.75 10.37
CA ALA A 136 9.90 -11.59 11.39
C ALA A 136 8.39 -11.64 11.14
N GLN A 137 7.81 -12.83 11.25
CA GLN A 137 6.37 -13.09 11.11
C GLN A 137 5.99 -14.15 12.13
N HIS A 138 4.83 -14.00 12.77
CA HIS A 138 4.37 -14.88 13.85
C HIS A 138 5.39 -14.96 14.99
N GLN A 139 5.98 -13.80 15.33
CA GLN A 139 7.02 -13.66 16.34
C GLN A 139 6.61 -12.56 17.33
N GLU A 140 6.77 -12.83 18.62
CA GLU A 140 6.64 -11.80 19.65
C GLU A 140 7.70 -10.71 19.43
N LEU A 141 7.27 -9.47 19.24
CA LEU A 141 8.17 -8.38 18.86
C LEU A 141 8.98 -7.82 20.04
N LEU A 142 8.52 -8.03 21.26
CA LEU A 142 9.24 -7.71 22.50
C LEU A 142 10.11 -8.88 22.95
N SER A 143 10.89 -9.46 22.03
CA SER A 143 11.78 -10.61 22.30
C SER A 143 13.26 -10.24 22.21
N ASP A 144 14.11 -11.03 22.87
CA ASP A 144 15.57 -10.87 22.86
C ASP A 144 16.16 -10.93 21.44
N GLU A 145 15.57 -11.71 20.54
CA GLU A 145 16.00 -11.81 19.15
C GLU A 145 15.80 -10.49 18.40
N ILE A 146 14.64 -9.84 18.60
CA ILE A 146 14.35 -8.55 18.00
C ILE A 146 15.22 -7.47 18.63
N ALA A 147 15.37 -7.47 19.95
CA ALA A 147 16.24 -6.53 20.67
C ALA A 147 17.69 -6.57 20.13
N LYS A 148 18.26 -7.76 19.92
CA LYS A 148 19.61 -7.91 19.33
C LYS A 148 19.72 -7.32 17.93
N HIS A 149 18.67 -7.41 17.11
CA HIS A 149 18.67 -6.77 15.80
C HIS A 149 18.69 -5.24 15.90
N LEU A 150 17.95 -4.67 16.86
CA LEU A 150 17.96 -3.25 17.14
C LEU A 150 19.33 -2.77 17.67
N GLU A 151 19.96 -3.54 18.57
CA GLU A 151 21.28 -3.23 19.14
C GLU A 151 22.38 -3.13 18.08
N VAL A 152 22.34 -3.98 17.04
CA VAL A 152 23.29 -3.92 15.92
C VAL A 152 22.96 -2.82 14.90
N GLY A 153 22.01 -1.92 15.22
CA GLY A 153 21.70 -0.73 14.46
C GLY A 153 20.66 -0.92 13.35
N LYS A 154 19.92 -2.04 13.33
CA LYS A 154 18.80 -2.18 12.40
C LYS A 154 17.62 -1.33 12.85
N GLN A 155 16.91 -0.81 11.88
CA GLN A 155 15.75 0.04 12.09
C GLN A 155 14.51 -0.55 11.44
N VAL A 156 13.36 -0.30 12.05
CA VAL A 156 12.07 -0.86 11.65
C VAL A 156 11.53 -0.09 10.45
N THR A 157 11.29 -0.80 9.35
CA THR A 157 10.74 -0.25 8.10
C THR A 157 9.30 -0.68 7.85
N LYS A 158 8.85 -1.75 8.51
CA LYS A 158 7.43 -2.13 8.61
C LYS A 158 7.15 -2.71 9.98
N LEU A 159 5.98 -2.40 10.52
CA LEU A 159 5.53 -2.87 11.83
C LEU A 159 4.06 -3.24 11.81
N ALA A 160 3.75 -4.45 12.24
CA ALA A 160 2.38 -4.87 12.52
C ALA A 160 1.90 -4.25 13.83
N LEU A 161 0.69 -3.71 13.80
CA LEU A 161 0.04 -3.03 14.89
C LEU A 161 -1.43 -3.46 14.95
N ASN A 162 -1.99 -3.45 16.15
CA ASN A 162 -3.43 -3.56 16.38
C ASN A 162 -3.93 -2.28 17.03
N LEU A 163 -5.13 -1.84 16.65
CA LEU A 163 -5.84 -0.71 17.25
C LEU A 163 -7.08 -1.26 17.96
N ASP A 164 -7.09 -1.16 19.30
CA ASP A 164 -8.18 -1.53 20.21
C ASP A 164 -8.77 -2.93 19.96
N ASP A 165 -7.98 -3.88 19.44
CA ASP A 165 -8.46 -5.20 18.98
C ASP A 165 -9.63 -5.16 17.97
N HIS A 166 -9.82 -4.01 17.31
CA HIS A 166 -10.79 -3.78 16.24
C HIS A 166 -10.16 -3.86 14.86
N VAL A 167 -8.92 -3.39 14.72
CA VAL A 167 -8.22 -3.31 13.44
C VAL A 167 -6.79 -3.79 13.59
N SER A 168 -6.36 -4.72 12.74
CA SER A 168 -4.94 -5.07 12.58
C SER A 168 -4.42 -4.58 11.24
N PHE A 169 -3.17 -4.12 11.21
CA PHE A 169 -2.53 -3.61 10.01
C PHE A 169 -1.01 -3.65 10.12
N VAL A 170 -0.32 -3.42 9.00
CA VAL A 170 1.13 -3.22 8.93
C VAL A 170 1.39 -1.81 8.42
N LEU A 171 2.02 -0.99 9.26
CA LEU A 171 2.46 0.35 8.89
C LEU A 171 3.87 0.29 8.32
N GLY A 172 4.05 0.84 7.12
CA GLY A 172 5.38 1.04 6.53
C GLY A 172 5.96 2.41 6.84
N GLU A 173 7.28 2.53 6.80
CA GLU A 173 8.00 3.80 6.89
C GLU A 173 7.63 4.79 5.76
N ASP A 174 7.03 4.27 4.68
CA ASP A 174 6.49 5.04 3.55
C ASP A 174 5.09 5.61 3.82
N LEU A 175 4.62 5.51 5.08
CA LEU A 175 3.30 5.95 5.56
C LEU A 175 2.14 5.19 4.93
N VAL A 176 2.40 4.02 4.32
CA VAL A 176 1.34 3.21 3.72
C VAL A 176 0.90 2.12 4.69
N VAL A 177 -0.40 2.11 4.97
CA VAL A 177 -1.08 1.05 5.73
C VAL A 177 -1.28 -0.16 4.82
N ARG A 178 -0.91 -1.35 5.31
CA ARG A 178 -0.95 -2.62 4.58
C ARG A 178 -1.67 -3.66 5.41
N LYS A 179 -2.17 -4.71 4.76
CA LYS A 179 -2.81 -5.85 5.44
C LYS A 179 -3.88 -5.41 6.47
N LEU A 180 -4.60 -4.32 6.17
CA LEU A 180 -5.69 -3.84 7.01
C LEU A 180 -6.76 -4.93 7.13
N LYS A 181 -7.11 -5.31 8.35
CA LYS A 181 -8.15 -6.29 8.64
C LYS A 181 -8.97 -5.82 9.84
N PHE A 182 -10.28 -5.98 9.72
CA PHE A 182 -11.19 -5.88 10.85
C PHE A 182 -11.10 -7.16 11.68
N LEU A 183 -10.97 -6.98 12.99
CA LEU A 183 -10.94 -8.03 13.99
C LEU A 183 -12.35 -8.22 14.57
N GLU A 184 -12.56 -9.28 15.35
CA GLU A 184 -13.88 -9.66 15.87
C GLU A 184 -14.57 -8.51 16.63
N GLY A 185 -13.83 -7.77 17.47
CA GLY A 185 -14.40 -6.65 18.24
C GLY A 185 -15.02 -5.52 17.39
N ALA A 186 -14.55 -5.32 16.15
CA ALA A 186 -15.17 -4.36 15.23
C ALA A 186 -16.46 -4.91 14.61
N VAL A 187 -16.51 -6.22 14.36
CA VAL A 187 -17.62 -6.87 13.63
C VAL A 187 -18.79 -7.17 14.55
N ASP A 188 -18.58 -7.37 15.86
CA ASP A 188 -19.63 -7.54 16.86
C ASP A 188 -20.67 -6.39 16.82
N GLN A 189 -20.23 -5.18 16.48
CA GLN A 189 -21.11 -4.03 16.31
C GLN A 189 -22.12 -4.21 15.17
N LEU A 190 -21.80 -5.04 14.16
CA LEU A 190 -22.68 -5.32 13.02
C LEU A 190 -23.69 -6.44 13.31
N GLU A 191 -23.40 -7.37 14.23
CA GLU A 191 -24.25 -8.53 14.52
C GLU A 191 -25.55 -8.18 15.27
N SER A 192 -25.60 -7.00 15.89
CA SER A 192 -26.77 -6.52 16.65
C SER A 192 -27.91 -5.96 15.79
N THR A 193 -27.75 -5.90 14.47
CA THR A 193 -28.74 -5.31 13.56
C THR A 193 -29.44 -6.40 12.74
N GLU A 194 -30.72 -6.67 12.96
CA GLU A 194 -31.55 -7.33 11.94
C GLU A 194 -31.60 -6.40 10.71
N ARG A 195 -31.20 -6.91 9.54
CA ARG A 195 -31.14 -6.12 8.30
C ARG A 195 -31.98 -6.82 7.24
N ASP A 196 -33.06 -6.16 6.83
CA ASP A 196 -34.05 -6.72 5.92
C ASP A 196 -33.67 -6.55 4.42
N ASP A 197 -32.66 -5.71 4.11
CA ASP A 197 -32.21 -5.44 2.74
C ASP A 197 -30.67 -5.33 2.62
N LEU A 198 -30.13 -5.82 1.49
CA LEU A 198 -28.72 -5.77 1.11
C LEU A 198 -28.14 -4.34 1.16
N ARG A 199 -28.95 -3.33 0.85
CA ARG A 199 -28.53 -1.92 0.94
C ARG A 199 -28.19 -1.52 2.37
N GLN A 200 -29.03 -1.90 3.34
CA GLN A 200 -28.80 -1.59 4.75
C GLN A 200 -27.55 -2.31 5.27
N GLU A 201 -27.29 -3.54 4.80
CA GLU A 201 -26.07 -4.27 5.13
C GLU A 201 -24.81 -3.58 4.62
N LEU A 202 -24.84 -3.10 3.36
CA LEU A 202 -23.73 -2.37 2.77
C LEU A 202 -23.49 -1.02 3.47
N ASP A 203 -24.54 -0.27 3.75
CA ASP A 203 -24.44 1.03 4.43
C ASP A 203 -23.83 0.86 5.83
N ALA A 204 -24.26 -0.15 6.58
CA ALA A 204 -23.72 -0.40 7.91
C ALA A 204 -22.27 -0.89 7.88
N ARG A 205 -21.89 -1.73 6.91
CA ARG A 205 -20.48 -2.12 6.70
C ARG A 205 -19.61 -0.93 6.33
N PHE A 206 -20.12 -0.04 5.47
CA PHE A 206 -19.41 1.18 5.10
C PHE A 206 -19.28 2.12 6.30
N ALA A 207 -20.32 2.27 7.12
CA ALA A 207 -20.26 3.07 8.34
C ALA A 207 -19.21 2.55 9.32
N LEU A 208 -19.12 1.23 9.53
CA LEU A 208 -18.06 0.62 10.33
C LEU A 208 -16.68 0.90 9.73
N LEU A 209 -16.47 0.57 8.45
CA LEU A 209 -15.22 0.82 7.73
C LEU A 209 -14.79 2.29 7.87
N ALA A 210 -15.71 3.22 7.66
CA ALA A 210 -15.44 4.65 7.72
C ALA A 210 -15.05 5.10 9.12
N GLY A 211 -15.79 4.64 10.14
CA GLY A 211 -15.49 4.93 11.54
C GLY A 211 -14.10 4.44 11.94
N GLU A 212 -13.79 3.19 11.60
CA GLU A 212 -12.50 2.56 11.94
C GLU A 212 -11.32 3.17 11.18
N VAL A 213 -11.47 3.45 9.89
CA VAL A 213 -10.43 4.14 9.09
C VAL A 213 -10.19 5.55 9.61
N ARG A 214 -11.25 6.27 10.02
CA ARG A 214 -11.13 7.59 10.66
C ARG A 214 -10.36 7.49 11.97
N ARG A 215 -10.71 6.57 12.87
CA ARG A 215 -9.97 6.38 14.14
C ARG A 215 -8.51 6.07 13.89
N LEU A 216 -8.23 5.15 12.97
CA LEU A 216 -6.86 4.80 12.58
C LEU A 216 -6.10 6.02 12.06
N PHE A 217 -6.70 6.81 11.16
CA PHE A 217 -6.07 8.01 10.63
C PHE A 217 -5.71 8.99 11.75
N LEU A 218 -6.63 9.29 12.68
CA LEU A 218 -6.40 10.26 13.76
C LEU A 218 -5.28 9.81 14.72
N VAL A 219 -5.25 8.53 15.07
CA VAL A 219 -4.17 7.96 15.89
C VAL A 219 -2.82 8.11 15.19
N LEU A 220 -2.73 7.77 13.90
CA LEU A 220 -1.50 7.87 13.13
C LEU A 220 -1.09 9.33 12.84
N GLU A 221 -2.05 10.22 12.60
CA GLU A 221 -1.82 11.65 12.40
C GLU A 221 -1.10 12.26 13.60
N SER A 222 -1.62 11.99 14.79
CA SER A 222 -1.03 12.43 16.06
C SER A 222 0.35 11.78 16.29
N ALA A 223 0.44 10.46 16.14
CA ALA A 223 1.64 9.70 16.40
C ALA A 223 2.83 10.07 15.50
N LEU A 224 2.57 10.28 14.21
CA LEU A 224 3.58 10.55 13.19
C LEU A 224 3.78 12.04 12.93
N LYS A 225 3.00 12.91 13.60
CA LYS A 225 2.96 14.36 13.35
C LYS A 225 2.82 14.63 11.85
N LEU A 226 1.75 14.11 11.26
CA LEU A 226 1.53 14.30 9.84
C LEU A 226 1.25 15.79 9.57
N SER A 227 1.97 16.35 8.60
CA SER A 227 1.79 17.73 8.19
C SER A 227 0.41 17.90 7.56
N LYS A 228 -0.30 18.97 7.93
CA LYS A 228 -1.56 19.32 7.27
C LYS A 228 -1.29 19.67 5.81
N ALA A 229 -2.26 19.36 4.96
CA ALA A 229 -2.28 19.90 3.61
C ALA A 229 -2.50 21.42 3.72
N GLU A 230 -1.42 22.19 3.59
CA GLU A 230 -1.53 23.64 3.42
C GLU A 230 -2.19 23.89 2.05
N GLY A 231 -3.40 24.46 2.09
CA GLY A 231 -4.17 24.87 0.91
C GLY A 231 -3.92 26.32 0.54
#